data_AF-E4X5T3-F1
#
_entry.id   AF-E4X5T3-F1
#
_cell.length_a   1.000
_cell.length_b   1.000
_cell.length_c   1.000
_cell.angle_alpha   90.00
_cell.angle_beta   90.00
_cell.angle_gamma   90.00
#
_symmetry.space_group_name_H-M   'P 1'
#
loop_
_entity.id
_entity.type
_entity.pdbx_description
1 polymer ?
#
loop_
_entity_poly.entity_id
_entity_poly.type
_entity_poly.pdbx_seq_one_letter_code
_entity_poly.pdbx_strand_id
1 'polypeptide(L)'
;MLIFLLFQIASGEYAWNHNIEGLENGRPMIIAHRGASGTFPAHTRGSYEAAIDEGADVIECDLAVSKDRKFVCLHDEYLSSVTDIEDRPEFADRKRLIGTKRDWFTIDFTLEELTSLKVKAISSRDQQYNFKYNVVSFTEYVQIAKSANRTIGIYPETKKPDWFEAQVPNYDMETAIVEVLEEMNYKNSTDPCFVQSFSWESLNQLRNITDLPLS
;
A
#
# COMPACT_ATOMS: atom_id res chain seq x y z
N MET A 1 18.31 -0.02 13.41
CA MET A 1 16.84 0.04 13.50
C MET A 1 16.43 1.50 13.35
N LEU A 2 16.12 1.92 12.12
CA LEU A 2 15.57 3.26 11.85
C LEU A 2 14.07 3.09 11.70
N ILE A 3 13.37 3.15 12.84
CA ILE A 3 11.94 3.42 12.86
C ILE A 3 11.80 4.85 12.35
N PHE A 4 11.32 5.01 11.10
CA PHE A 4 10.92 6.33 10.64
C PHE A 4 9.60 6.66 11.34
N LEU A 5 9.67 7.43 12.43
CA LEU A 5 8.52 8.19 12.89
C LEU A 5 8.21 9.24 11.81
N LEU A 6 7.22 8.94 10.96
CA LEU A 6 6.54 10.00 10.23
C LEU A 6 5.72 10.79 11.26
N PHE A 7 6.30 11.87 11.79
CA PHE A 7 5.52 12.96 12.35
C PHE A 7 4.87 13.69 11.17
N GLN A 8 3.72 13.20 10.71
CA GLN A 8 2.79 14.04 9.98
C GLN A 8 2.25 15.03 11.03
N ILE A 9 2.82 16.23 11.13
CA ILE A 9 2.20 17.32 11.90
C ILE A 9 0.98 17.76 11.10
N ALA A 10 -0.13 17.04 11.25
CA ALA A 10 -1.43 17.57 10.91
C ALA A 10 -1.71 18.70 11.92
N SER A 11 -1.55 19.94 11.47
CA SER A 11 -1.91 21.11 12.26
C SER A 11 -3.42 21.14 12.45
N GLY A 12 -3.89 20.49 13.51
CA GLY A 12 -5.28 20.52 13.97
C GLY A 12 -5.54 19.41 14.97
N GLU A 13 -6.12 19.76 16.12
CA GLU A 13 -6.61 18.85 17.18
C GLU A 13 -7.63 17.79 16.70
N TYR A 14 -7.96 17.77 15.40
CA TYR A 14 -9.01 16.96 14.80
C TYR A 14 -8.53 15.75 13.97
N ALA A 15 -7.25 15.67 13.56
CA ALA A 15 -6.84 14.66 12.59
C ALA A 15 -6.68 13.24 13.18
N TRP A 16 -6.47 13.10 14.49
CA TRP A 16 -6.08 11.82 15.10
C TRP A 16 -6.87 11.45 16.36
N ASN A 17 -7.97 12.15 16.65
CA ASN A 17 -8.81 11.88 17.82
C ASN A 17 -9.92 10.86 17.52
N HIS A 18 -9.61 9.85 16.72
CA HIS A 18 -10.51 8.75 16.46
C HIS A 18 -10.27 7.69 17.55
N ASN A 19 -11.30 7.36 18.32
CA ASN A 19 -11.28 6.19 19.21
C ASN A 19 -11.33 4.92 18.34
N ILE A 20 -10.20 4.58 17.72
CA ILE A 20 -10.07 3.41 16.85
C ILE A 20 -10.11 2.15 17.70
N GLU A 21 -11.00 1.23 17.35
CA GLU A 21 -11.21 -0.01 18.10
C GLU A 21 -9.97 -0.90 18.05
N GLY A 22 -9.50 -1.28 19.25
CA GLY A 22 -8.37 -2.19 19.42
C GLY A 22 -6.98 -1.56 19.28
N LEU A 23 -6.85 -0.30 18.87
CA LEU A 23 -5.58 0.42 18.93
C LEU A 23 -5.41 1.11 20.28
N GLU A 24 -4.17 1.19 20.76
CA GLU A 24 -3.86 1.78 22.07
C GLU A 24 -3.96 3.31 22.00
N ASN A 25 -4.77 3.89 22.90
CA ASN A 25 -4.91 5.33 23.05
C ASN A 25 -3.95 5.88 24.12
N GLY A 26 -3.55 7.15 23.99
CA GLY A 26 -2.78 7.86 25.02
C GLY A 26 -1.26 7.88 24.82
N ARG A 27 -0.77 7.34 23.70
CA ARG A 27 0.60 7.54 23.21
C ARG A 27 0.61 7.78 21.69
N PRO A 28 1.70 8.33 21.12
CA PRO A 28 1.85 8.40 19.67
C PRO A 28 1.75 7.00 19.03
N MET A 29 1.04 6.91 17.91
CA MET A 29 0.97 5.70 17.08
C MET A 29 2.27 5.51 16.29
N ILE A 30 2.68 4.26 16.14
CA ILE A 30 3.82 3.85 15.33
C ILE A 30 3.30 3.27 14.02
N ILE A 31 3.54 3.99 12.92
CA ILE A 31 3.13 3.61 11.57
C ILE A 31 4.35 3.08 10.82
N ALA A 32 4.31 1.80 10.44
CA ALA A 32 5.37 1.16 9.68
C ALA A 32 5.23 1.48 8.19
N HIS A 33 5.89 2.55 7.77
CA HIS A 33 5.97 2.99 6.38
C HIS A 33 6.59 1.89 5.50
N ARG A 34 5.72 1.28 4.68
CA ARG A 34 5.99 0.13 3.81
C ARG A 34 6.49 -1.11 4.55
N GLY A 35 6.03 -1.31 5.79
CA GLY A 35 6.53 -2.32 6.71
C GLY A 35 7.91 -1.97 7.28
N ALA A 36 8.71 -2.97 7.65
CA ALA A 36 10.09 -2.82 8.13
C ALA A 36 11.07 -2.55 6.96
N SER A 37 10.75 -1.56 6.12
CA SER A 37 11.42 -1.24 4.85
C SER A 37 12.88 -0.79 4.97
N GLY A 38 13.34 -0.52 6.20
CA GLY A 38 14.75 -0.31 6.51
C GLY A 38 15.60 -1.59 6.43
N THR A 39 14.97 -2.75 6.64
CA THR A 39 15.64 -4.06 6.76
C THR A 39 15.18 -5.03 5.67
N PHE A 40 13.90 -5.00 5.30
CA PHE A 40 13.31 -5.86 4.27
C PHE A 40 12.95 -5.05 3.03
N PRO A 41 12.87 -5.67 1.83
CA PRO A 41 12.24 -5.04 0.68
C PRO A 41 10.84 -4.56 1.05
N ALA A 42 10.55 -3.29 0.74
CA ALA A 42 9.30 -2.62 1.07
C ALA A 42 8.07 -3.39 0.55
N HIS A 43 6.95 -3.28 1.27
CA HIS A 43 5.67 -3.90 0.90
C HIS A 43 5.68 -5.42 0.68
N THR A 44 6.65 -6.12 1.27
CA THR A 44 6.67 -7.58 1.27
C THR A 44 6.00 -8.12 2.53
N ARG A 45 5.49 -9.36 2.45
CA ARG A 45 5.01 -10.11 3.62
C ARG A 45 6.01 -10.06 4.79
N GLY A 46 7.29 -10.34 4.51
CA GLY A 46 8.35 -10.28 5.51
C GLY A 46 8.52 -8.90 6.14
N SER A 47 8.41 -7.82 5.35
CA SER A 47 8.46 -6.46 5.89
C SER A 47 7.28 -6.14 6.81
N TYR A 48 6.08 -6.59 6.49
CA TYR A 48 4.89 -6.36 7.32
C TYR A 48 4.91 -7.17 8.60
N GLU A 49 5.20 -8.47 8.52
CA GLU A 49 5.31 -9.35 9.67
C GLU A 49 6.40 -8.86 10.64
N ALA A 50 7.58 -8.49 10.12
CA ALA A 50 8.64 -7.92 10.95
C ALA A 50 8.24 -6.61 11.62
N ALA A 51 7.54 -5.70 10.92
CA ALA A 51 7.07 -4.45 11.52
C ALA A 51 6.05 -4.69 12.65
N ILE A 52 5.14 -5.65 12.47
CA ILE A 52 4.15 -6.04 13.48
C ILE A 52 4.86 -6.58 14.73
N ASP A 53 5.86 -7.46 14.54
CA ASP A 53 6.67 -8.04 15.61
C ASP A 53 7.53 -7.00 16.33
N GLU A 54 8.01 -5.99 15.61
CA GLU A 54 8.76 -4.84 16.15
C GLU A 54 7.87 -3.82 16.88
N GLY A 55 6.54 -4.01 16.88
CA GLY A 55 5.60 -3.23 17.68
C GLY A 55 4.87 -2.12 16.93
N ALA A 56 4.81 -2.15 15.60
CA ALA A 56 4.03 -1.19 14.83
C ALA A 56 2.53 -1.26 15.17
N ASP A 57 1.88 -0.14 15.43
CA ASP A 57 0.43 -0.09 15.65
C ASP A 57 -0.32 -0.23 14.33
N VAL A 58 0.26 0.31 13.26
CA VAL A 58 -0.31 0.39 11.93
C VAL A 58 0.75 0.01 10.90
N ILE A 59 0.40 -0.78 9.89
CA ILE A 59 1.22 -1.00 8.70
C ILE A 59 0.67 -0.18 7.53
N GLU A 60 1.53 0.24 6.61
CA GLU A 60 1.18 1.12 5.48
C GLU A 60 1.44 0.45 4.13
N CYS A 61 0.54 0.68 3.16
CA CYS A 61 0.61 0.12 1.81
C CYS A 61 0.29 1.19 0.74
N ASP A 62 1.25 1.47 -0.14
CA ASP A 62 1.03 2.23 -1.37
C ASP A 62 0.27 1.36 -2.40
N LEU A 63 -0.90 1.79 -2.89
CA LEU A 63 -1.69 0.99 -3.84
C LEU A 63 -1.35 1.32 -5.28
N ALA A 64 -0.94 0.30 -6.05
CA ALA A 64 -0.88 0.34 -7.50
C ALA A 64 -1.98 -0.54 -8.13
N VAL A 65 -2.44 -0.16 -9.32
CA VAL A 65 -3.55 -0.82 -10.03
C VAL A 65 -3.03 -1.78 -11.09
N SER A 66 -3.64 -2.96 -11.14
CA SER A 66 -3.41 -4.01 -12.15
C SER A 66 -4.34 -3.87 -13.36
N LYS A 67 -4.03 -4.59 -14.45
CA LYS A 67 -4.83 -4.66 -15.67
C LYS A 67 -6.26 -5.11 -15.43
N ASP A 68 -6.47 -6.06 -14.52
CA ASP A 68 -7.78 -6.57 -14.12
C ASP A 68 -8.39 -5.76 -12.95
N ARG A 69 -7.95 -4.51 -12.77
CA ARG A 69 -8.53 -3.49 -11.87
C ARG A 69 -8.48 -3.84 -10.39
N LYS A 70 -7.52 -4.67 -9.99
CA LYS A 70 -7.22 -5.02 -8.59
C LYS A 70 -5.97 -4.32 -8.11
N PHE A 71 -5.74 -4.34 -6.79
CA PHE A 71 -4.63 -3.65 -6.16
C PHE A 71 -3.49 -4.56 -5.70
N VAL A 72 -2.28 -4.04 -5.80
CA VAL A 72 -1.06 -4.58 -5.19
C VAL A 72 -0.38 -3.49 -4.35
N CYS A 73 0.38 -3.90 -3.33
CA CYS A 73 1.19 -2.98 -2.54
C CYS A 73 2.52 -2.69 -3.25
N LEU A 74 2.59 -1.56 -3.96
CA LEU A 74 3.77 -1.07 -4.67
C LEU A 74 3.74 0.46 -4.73
N HIS A 75 4.87 1.09 -4.43
CA HIS A 75 4.98 2.56 -4.41
C HIS A 75 4.86 3.22 -5.79
N ASP A 76 5.38 2.55 -6.82
CA ASP A 76 5.45 3.11 -8.17
C ASP A 76 4.47 2.37 -9.10
N GLU A 77 3.99 3.07 -10.10
CA GLU A 77 3.18 2.54 -11.22
C GLU A 77 3.97 1.64 -12.18
N TYR A 78 5.28 1.47 -11.94
CA TYR A 78 6.21 0.70 -12.76
C TYR A 78 7.04 -0.28 -11.92
N LEU A 79 7.58 -1.31 -12.56
CA LEU A 79 8.02 -2.52 -11.88
C LEU A 79 9.53 -2.67 -11.69
N SER A 80 10.39 -2.14 -12.59
CA SER A 80 11.81 -2.52 -12.61
C SER A 80 12.64 -2.04 -11.43
N SER A 81 12.16 -0.99 -10.72
CA SER A 81 12.85 -0.44 -9.54
C SER A 81 12.93 -1.43 -8.38
N VAL A 82 11.89 -2.26 -8.21
CA VAL A 82 11.72 -3.07 -7.00
C VAL A 82 11.32 -4.53 -7.28
N THR A 83 11.25 -4.97 -8.52
CA THR A 83 10.96 -6.37 -8.85
C THR A 83 12.04 -7.03 -9.72
N ASP A 84 11.88 -8.33 -9.95
CA ASP A 84 12.64 -9.15 -10.89
C ASP A 84 12.14 -9.07 -12.34
N ILE A 85 11.24 -8.12 -12.68
CA ILE A 85 10.62 -8.03 -14.01
C ILE A 85 11.62 -8.02 -15.18
N GLU A 86 12.83 -7.47 -14.98
CA GLU A 86 13.89 -7.43 -15.99
C GLU A 86 14.45 -8.82 -16.33
N ASP A 87 14.30 -9.78 -15.41
CA ASP A 87 14.75 -11.16 -15.52
C ASP A 87 13.61 -12.12 -15.96
N ARG A 88 12.42 -11.58 -16.31
CA ARG A 88 11.24 -12.36 -16.73
C ARG A 88 11.06 -12.30 -18.27
N PRO A 89 11.65 -13.22 -19.04
CA PRO A 89 11.63 -13.17 -20.51
C PRO A 89 10.21 -13.24 -21.10
N GLU A 90 9.27 -13.88 -20.42
CA GLU A 90 7.85 -13.93 -20.81
C GLU A 90 7.14 -12.57 -20.81
N PHE A 91 7.76 -11.56 -20.19
CA PHE A 91 7.22 -10.20 -20.10
C PHE A 91 8.08 -9.16 -20.82
N ALA A 92 9.17 -9.57 -21.48
CA ALA A 92 10.14 -8.64 -22.08
C ALA A 92 9.51 -7.70 -23.13
N ASP A 93 8.50 -8.17 -23.85
CA ASP A 93 7.77 -7.43 -24.88
C ASP A 93 6.81 -6.36 -24.33
N ARG A 94 6.52 -6.37 -23.02
CA ARG A 94 5.63 -5.41 -22.36
C ARG A 94 6.31 -4.13 -21.89
N LYS A 95 7.63 -3.99 -22.06
CA LYS A 95 8.35 -2.75 -21.73
C LYS A 95 7.98 -1.65 -22.72
N ARG A 96 7.38 -0.56 -22.24
CA ARG A 96 6.93 0.55 -23.09
C ARG A 96 7.22 1.91 -22.47
N LEU A 97 6.98 2.98 -23.23
CA LEU A 97 7.12 4.36 -22.77
C LEU A 97 5.73 4.90 -22.40
N ILE A 98 5.56 5.40 -21.17
CA ILE A 98 4.43 6.23 -20.76
C ILE A 98 4.98 7.54 -20.24
N GLY A 99 4.57 8.66 -20.83
CA GLY A 99 5.16 9.97 -20.54
C GLY A 99 6.67 9.95 -20.80
N THR A 100 7.46 10.14 -19.75
CA THR A 100 8.92 10.17 -19.79
C THR A 100 9.60 8.88 -19.32
N LYS A 101 8.82 7.90 -18.82
CA LYS A 101 9.34 6.68 -18.19
C LYS A 101 9.19 5.49 -19.15
N ARG A 102 10.31 4.83 -19.46
CA ARG A 102 10.32 3.57 -20.21
C ARG A 102 10.52 2.38 -19.27
N ASP A 103 9.46 1.62 -19.03
CA ASP A 103 9.41 0.55 -18.03
C ASP A 103 8.27 -0.43 -18.32
N TRP A 104 8.08 -1.40 -17.43
CA TRP A 104 6.88 -2.23 -17.35
C TRP A 104 5.93 -1.62 -16.32
N PHE A 105 4.69 -1.35 -16.73
CA PHE A 105 3.71 -0.66 -15.90
C PHE A 105 2.69 -1.64 -15.32
N THR A 106 2.28 -1.46 -14.07
CA THR A 106 1.40 -2.41 -13.35
C THR A 106 0.08 -2.66 -14.08
N ILE A 107 -0.45 -1.64 -14.73
CA ILE A 107 -1.69 -1.66 -15.53
C ILE A 107 -1.62 -2.57 -16.78
N ASP A 108 -0.43 -3.06 -17.15
CA ASP A 108 -0.23 -3.99 -18.27
C ASP A 108 -0.25 -5.47 -17.83
N PHE A 109 -0.39 -5.74 -16.52
CA PHE A 109 -0.29 -7.07 -15.92
C PHE A 109 -1.52 -7.39 -15.08
N THR A 110 -1.98 -8.65 -15.13
CA THR A 110 -3.03 -9.10 -14.21
C THR A 110 -2.50 -9.17 -12.78
N LEU A 111 -3.39 -9.19 -11.78
CA LEU A 111 -3.01 -9.41 -10.39
C LEU A 111 -2.19 -10.70 -10.22
N GLU A 112 -2.55 -11.77 -10.93
CA GLU A 112 -1.83 -13.05 -10.89
C GLU A 112 -0.39 -12.91 -11.44
N GLU A 113 -0.22 -12.19 -12.55
CA GLU A 113 1.11 -11.94 -13.11
C GLU A 113 1.95 -11.09 -12.14
N LEU A 114 1.35 -10.04 -11.55
CA LEU A 114 2.04 -9.16 -10.59
C LEU A 114 2.47 -9.91 -9.34
N THR A 115 1.58 -10.69 -8.71
CA THR A 115 1.91 -11.46 -7.50
C THR A 115 2.87 -12.61 -7.78
N SER A 116 3.11 -12.98 -9.04
CA SER A 116 4.19 -13.91 -9.42
C SER A 116 5.59 -13.31 -9.31
N LEU A 117 5.73 -11.98 -9.36
CA LEU A 117 7.02 -11.29 -9.36
C LEU A 117 7.67 -11.32 -8.00
N LYS A 118 9.00 -11.42 -7.99
CA LYS A 118 9.83 -11.38 -6.78
C LYS A 118 10.31 -9.95 -6.51
N VAL A 119 10.28 -9.53 -5.25
CA VAL A 119 10.59 -8.16 -4.84
C VAL A 119 12.05 -8.05 -4.38
N LYS A 120 12.71 -6.95 -4.75
CA LYS A 120 14.05 -6.55 -4.30
C LYS A 120 14.00 -5.19 -3.60
N ALA A 121 14.93 -4.98 -2.68
CA ALA A 121 15.10 -3.69 -2.03
C ALA A 121 15.77 -2.69 -2.99
N ILE A 122 15.53 -1.39 -2.77
CA ILE A 122 16.29 -0.34 -3.45
C ILE A 122 17.76 -0.37 -3.02
N SER A 123 18.67 0.13 -3.85
CA SER A 123 20.12 -0.01 -3.67
C SER A 123 20.68 0.56 -2.36
N SER A 124 19.99 1.52 -1.74
CA SER A 124 20.38 2.13 -0.46
C SER A 124 19.95 1.34 0.79
N ARG A 125 19.20 0.26 0.61
CA ARG A 125 18.67 -0.58 1.70
C ARG A 125 19.42 -1.91 1.78
N ASP A 126 19.12 -2.66 2.82
CA ASP A 126 19.67 -4.01 2.97
C ASP A 126 19.18 -4.93 1.84
N GLN A 127 20.12 -5.61 1.18
CA GLN A 127 19.87 -6.47 0.03
C GLN A 127 19.68 -7.94 0.43
N GLN A 128 19.85 -8.30 1.70
CA GLN A 128 19.89 -9.70 2.16
C GLN A 128 18.58 -10.48 1.93
N TYR A 129 17.47 -9.77 1.74
CA TYR A 129 16.14 -10.35 1.52
C TYR A 129 15.63 -10.21 0.09
N ASN A 130 16.47 -9.77 -0.84
CA ASN A 130 16.09 -9.67 -2.26
C ASN A 130 15.58 -11.01 -2.79
N PHE A 131 14.49 -10.93 -3.53
CA PHE A 131 13.82 -12.03 -4.23
C PHE A 131 13.32 -13.18 -3.34
N LYS A 132 13.31 -13.01 -2.02
CA LYS A 132 12.74 -14.00 -1.09
C LYS A 132 11.22 -13.93 -1.01
N TYR A 133 10.65 -12.77 -1.31
CA TYR A 133 9.22 -12.49 -1.22
C TYR A 133 8.64 -12.10 -2.58
N ASN A 134 7.34 -12.34 -2.72
CA ASN A 134 6.55 -11.93 -3.88
C ASN A 134 5.91 -10.55 -3.67
N VAL A 135 5.42 -9.93 -4.74
CA VAL A 135 4.52 -8.77 -4.65
C VAL A 135 3.25 -9.18 -3.92
N VAL A 136 2.84 -8.37 -2.95
CA VAL A 136 1.67 -8.62 -2.08
C VAL A 136 0.43 -7.96 -2.69
N SER A 137 -0.68 -8.71 -2.81
CA SER A 137 -1.97 -8.12 -3.18
C SER A 137 -2.54 -7.30 -2.02
N PHE A 138 -3.42 -6.34 -2.30
CA PHE A 138 -4.06 -5.58 -1.23
C PHE A 138 -4.84 -6.48 -0.26
N THR A 139 -5.53 -7.50 -0.78
CA THR A 139 -6.24 -8.49 0.04
C THR A 139 -5.31 -9.30 0.94
N GLU A 140 -4.14 -9.71 0.44
CA GLU A 140 -3.12 -10.41 1.24
C GLU A 140 -2.56 -9.48 2.34
N TYR A 141 -2.29 -8.22 2.01
CA TYR A 141 -1.84 -7.22 2.98
C TYR A 141 -2.83 -7.04 4.14
N VAL A 142 -4.11 -6.90 3.84
CA VAL A 142 -5.15 -6.80 4.87
C VAL A 142 -5.23 -8.10 5.69
N GLN A 143 -5.09 -9.27 5.06
CA GLN A 143 -5.04 -10.55 5.76
C GLN A 143 -3.83 -10.65 6.71
N ILE A 144 -2.67 -10.12 6.33
CA ILE A 144 -1.49 -10.06 7.21
C ILE A 144 -1.83 -9.29 8.50
N ALA A 145 -2.40 -8.08 8.39
CA ALA A 145 -2.80 -7.29 9.56
C ALA A 145 -3.82 -8.04 10.44
N LYS A 146 -4.83 -8.66 9.83
CA LYS A 146 -5.87 -9.41 10.56
C LYS A 146 -5.39 -10.70 11.22
N SER A 147 -4.29 -11.27 10.74
CA SER A 147 -3.71 -12.50 11.28
C SER A 147 -2.83 -12.27 12.52
N ALA A 148 -2.56 -11.02 12.87
CA ALA A 148 -1.75 -10.67 14.04
C ALA A 148 -2.44 -11.03 15.36
N ASN A 149 -1.64 -11.29 16.40
CA ASN A 149 -2.13 -11.64 17.75
C ASN A 149 -2.73 -10.46 18.53
N ARG A 150 -2.71 -9.27 17.95
CA ARG A 150 -3.33 -8.04 18.46
C ARG A 150 -3.91 -7.27 17.27
N THR A 151 -4.77 -6.30 17.54
CA THR A 151 -5.24 -5.41 16.48
C THR A 151 -4.05 -4.65 15.87
N ILE A 152 -3.97 -4.73 14.54
CA ILE A 152 -3.04 -3.97 13.71
C ILE A 152 -3.88 -3.12 12.77
N GLY A 153 -3.64 -1.81 12.78
CA GLY A 153 -4.26 -0.92 11.81
C GLY A 153 -3.65 -1.07 10.42
N ILE A 154 -4.45 -0.79 9.40
CA ILE A 154 -3.98 -0.68 8.03
C ILE A 154 -4.03 0.78 7.57
N TYR A 155 -3.08 1.16 6.73
CA TYR A 155 -3.01 2.50 6.16
C TYR A 155 -2.78 2.47 4.65
N PRO A 156 -3.78 2.08 3.84
CA PRO A 156 -3.66 2.12 2.39
C PRO A 156 -3.60 3.55 1.82
N GLU A 157 -2.70 3.78 0.86
CA GLU A 157 -2.60 5.03 0.08
C GLU A 157 -3.17 4.86 -1.33
N THR A 158 -4.10 5.73 -1.74
CA THR A 158 -4.43 5.90 -3.17
C THR A 158 -3.27 6.62 -3.86
N LYS A 159 -2.36 5.84 -4.45
CA LYS A 159 -1.16 6.38 -5.09
C LYS A 159 -1.46 6.92 -6.47
N LYS A 160 -1.34 8.24 -6.67
CA LYS A 160 -1.54 8.90 -7.98
C LYS A 160 -2.86 8.48 -8.67
N PRO A 161 -4.02 8.62 -8.02
CA PRO A 161 -5.30 8.16 -8.57
C PRO A 161 -5.57 8.72 -9.97
N ASP A 162 -5.35 10.03 -10.18
CA ASP A 162 -5.48 10.70 -11.47
C ASP A 162 -4.68 10.02 -12.60
N TRP A 163 -3.47 9.50 -12.28
CA TRP A 163 -2.65 8.81 -13.26
C TRP A 163 -3.28 7.47 -13.64
N PHE A 164 -3.70 6.67 -12.65
CA PHE A 164 -4.32 5.37 -12.92
C PHE A 164 -5.64 5.50 -13.67
N GLU A 165 -6.49 6.46 -13.28
CA GLU A 165 -7.77 6.71 -13.96
C GLU A 165 -7.59 7.21 -15.40
N ALA A 166 -6.56 8.02 -15.65
CA ALA A 166 -6.22 8.43 -17.00
C ALA A 166 -5.72 7.27 -17.88
N GLN A 167 -5.15 6.20 -17.28
CA GLN A 167 -4.64 5.05 -18.02
C GLN A 167 -5.64 3.88 -18.11
N VAL A 168 -6.57 3.75 -17.17
CA VAL A 168 -7.51 2.62 -17.06
C VAL A 168 -8.93 3.11 -17.38
N PRO A 169 -9.51 2.79 -18.56
CA PRO A 169 -10.82 3.32 -18.95
C PRO A 169 -11.95 2.91 -18.01
N ASN A 170 -12.83 3.85 -17.64
CA ASN A 170 -13.97 3.61 -16.76
C ASN A 170 -13.55 2.97 -15.43
N TYR A 171 -12.50 3.51 -14.82
CA TYR A 171 -12.00 3.10 -13.52
C TYR A 171 -12.03 4.30 -12.57
N ASP A 172 -12.46 4.05 -11.34
CA ASP A 172 -12.54 5.01 -10.25
C ASP A 172 -11.82 4.37 -9.07
N MET A 173 -10.66 4.92 -8.71
CA MET A 173 -9.76 4.25 -7.77
C MET A 173 -10.33 4.25 -6.36
N GLU A 174 -10.97 5.35 -5.97
CA GLU A 174 -11.56 5.61 -4.65
C GLU A 174 -12.76 4.70 -4.38
N THR A 175 -13.65 4.51 -5.36
CA THR A 175 -14.76 3.55 -5.24
C THR A 175 -14.20 2.14 -5.15
N ALA A 176 -13.23 1.78 -6.00
CA ALA A 176 -12.66 0.43 -6.00
C ALA A 176 -11.96 0.07 -4.68
N ILE A 177 -11.21 0.99 -4.05
CA ILE A 177 -10.60 0.73 -2.74
C ILE A 177 -11.66 0.58 -1.65
N VAL A 178 -12.71 1.41 -1.65
CA VAL A 178 -13.80 1.34 -0.67
C VAL A 178 -14.54 0.00 -0.79
N GLU A 179 -14.87 -0.45 -2.02
CA GLU A 179 -15.49 -1.75 -2.25
C GLU A 179 -14.69 -2.89 -1.63
N VAL A 180 -13.37 -2.93 -1.86
CA VAL A 180 -12.49 -3.97 -1.27
C VAL A 180 -12.44 -3.86 0.26
N LEU A 181 -12.33 -2.64 0.81
CA LEU A 181 -12.31 -2.43 2.25
C LEU A 181 -13.62 -2.88 2.92
N GLU A 182 -14.78 -2.58 2.31
CA GLU A 182 -16.09 -3.00 2.80
C GLU A 182 -16.28 -4.52 2.75
N GLU A 183 -15.85 -5.17 1.65
CA GLU A 183 -15.80 -6.64 1.54
C GLU A 183 -14.94 -7.26 2.65
N MET A 184 -13.88 -6.55 3.05
CA MET A 184 -13.00 -6.91 4.14
C MET A 184 -13.46 -6.35 5.49
N ASN A 185 -14.71 -5.92 5.65
CA ASN A 185 -15.28 -5.44 6.92
C ASN A 185 -14.58 -4.22 7.55
N TYR A 186 -14.09 -3.28 6.73
CA TYR A 186 -13.73 -1.92 7.15
C TYR A 186 -14.76 -0.95 6.58
N LYS A 187 -15.60 -0.36 7.44
CA LYS A 187 -16.76 0.45 7.08
C LYS A 187 -16.93 1.69 7.96
N ASN A 188 -16.56 1.59 9.22
CA ASN A 188 -16.91 2.56 10.25
C ASN A 188 -15.72 3.44 10.63
N SER A 189 -16.00 4.64 11.12
CA SER A 189 -15.00 5.60 11.61
C SER A 189 -14.16 5.10 12.79
N THR A 190 -14.56 4.01 13.43
CA THR A 190 -13.83 3.35 14.53
C THR A 190 -13.02 2.13 14.07
N ASP A 191 -13.17 1.67 12.82
CA ASP A 191 -12.42 0.52 12.33
C ASP A 191 -10.93 0.88 12.17
N PRO A 192 -9.99 -0.06 12.41
CA PRO A 192 -8.56 0.21 12.36
C PRO A 192 -8.04 0.25 10.91
N CYS A 193 -8.58 1.17 10.11
CA CYS A 193 -8.19 1.45 8.74
C CYS A 193 -8.21 2.96 8.51
N PHE A 194 -7.08 3.51 8.07
CA PHE A 194 -6.96 4.91 7.68
C PHE A 194 -6.71 4.95 6.18
N VAL A 195 -7.47 5.70 5.40
CA VAL A 195 -7.22 5.82 3.95
C VAL A 195 -6.48 7.13 3.71
N GLN A 196 -5.31 7.08 3.09
CA GLN A 196 -4.54 8.29 2.75
C GLN A 196 -4.53 8.58 1.26
N SER A 197 -4.38 9.86 0.93
CA SER A 197 -4.03 10.30 -0.42
C SER A 197 -3.27 11.64 -0.41
N PHE A 198 -2.37 11.82 -1.39
CA PHE A 198 -1.82 13.14 -1.69
C PHE A 198 -2.72 13.98 -2.61
N SER A 199 -3.77 13.39 -3.20
CA SER A 199 -4.73 14.10 -4.05
C SER A 199 -5.87 14.67 -3.21
N TRP A 200 -6.06 16.00 -3.28
CA TRP A 200 -7.16 16.64 -2.57
C TRP A 200 -8.52 16.19 -3.12
N GLU A 201 -8.61 16.03 -4.43
CA GLU A 201 -9.77 15.54 -5.16
C GLU A 201 -10.14 14.13 -4.67
N SER A 202 -9.15 13.23 -4.55
CA SER A 202 -9.30 11.89 -3.98
C SER A 202 -9.87 11.93 -2.56
N LEU A 203 -9.28 12.72 -1.66
CA LEU A 203 -9.77 12.86 -0.28
C LEU A 203 -11.18 13.44 -0.21
N ASN A 204 -11.49 14.40 -1.09
CA ASN A 204 -12.81 15.00 -1.16
C ASN A 204 -13.86 14.00 -1.66
N GLN A 205 -13.51 13.13 -2.61
CA GLN A 205 -14.37 12.04 -3.06
C GLN A 205 -14.57 10.99 -1.96
N LEU A 206 -13.48 10.49 -1.36
CA LEU A 206 -13.51 9.50 -0.28
C LEU A 206 -14.43 9.94 0.87
N ARG A 207 -14.38 11.21 1.26
CA ARG A 207 -15.26 11.78 2.31
C ARG A 207 -16.75 11.60 2.04
N ASN A 208 -17.16 11.48 0.77
CA ASN A 208 -18.57 11.33 0.39
C ASN A 208 -18.99 9.86 0.26
N ILE A 209 -18.06 8.91 0.26
CA ILE A 209 -18.34 7.50 -0.04
C ILE A 209 -17.89 6.52 1.05
N THR A 210 -17.18 6.97 2.09
CA THR A 210 -16.81 6.14 3.25
C THR A 210 -16.77 6.94 4.54
N ASP A 211 -17.07 6.26 5.66
CA ASP A 211 -16.93 6.81 7.02
C ASP A 211 -15.55 6.53 7.64
N LEU A 212 -14.65 5.84 6.90
CA LEU A 212 -13.31 5.53 7.39
C LEU A 212 -12.49 6.81 7.64
N PRO A 213 -11.60 6.82 8.64
CA PRO A 213 -10.63 7.90 8.84
C PRO A 213 -9.82 8.21 7.57
N LEU A 214 -9.72 9.48 7.21
CA LEU A 214 -9.00 9.96 6.02
C LEU A 214 -7.79 10.81 6.41
N SER A 215 -6.72 10.75 5.61
CA SER A 215 -5.50 11.54 5.84
C SER A 215 -4.79 12.01 4.58
#